data_AF-A0A8H2Y4B3-F1
#
_entry.id   AF-A0A8H2Y4B3-F1
#
_cell.length_a   1.000
_cell.length_b   1.000
_cell.length_c   1.000
_cell.angle_alpha   90.00
_cell.angle_beta   90.00
_cell.angle_gamma   90.00
#
_symmetry.space_group_name_H-M   'P 1'
#
loop_
_entity.id
_entity.type
_entity.pdbx_description
1 polymer ?
#
loop_
_entity_poly.entity_id
_entity_poly.type
_entity_poly.pdbx_seq_one_letter_code
_entity_poly.pdbx_strand_id
1 'polypeptide(L)'
;MVGHSGWYPPEQTCSPPALPDYLKNVYDLKPIVGVPSDAEVIEIHAVVHAARKASEIPGMHDPGLLMGLADHLFSAQMARYRKKYSLIIFPSDATYTPPALPAHISITLEPMSGTPSDEYMMKAKEVLRSYQ
;
A
#
# COMPACT_ATOMS: atom_id res chain seq x y z
N MET A 1 32.97 -8.54 -14.91
CA MET A 1 31.58 -8.12 -15.15
C MET A 1 30.74 -9.37 -15.28
N VAL A 2 29.92 -9.69 -14.28
CA VAL A 2 29.00 -10.81 -14.34
C VAL A 2 27.60 -10.22 -14.33
N GLY A 3 26.94 -10.27 -15.49
CA GLY A 3 25.55 -9.90 -15.64
C GLY A 3 24.68 -10.96 -14.98
N HIS A 4 24.36 -10.78 -13.70
CA HIS A 4 23.31 -11.56 -13.07
C HIS A 4 21.97 -11.01 -13.56
N SER A 5 21.40 -11.69 -14.55
CA SER A 5 20.01 -11.53 -14.97
C SER A 5 19.13 -11.57 -13.72
N GLY A 6 18.44 -10.45 -13.47
CA GLY A 6 17.66 -10.22 -12.26
C GLY A 6 16.73 -11.40 -11.96
N TRP A 7 16.84 -11.89 -10.73
CA TRP A 7 15.91 -12.84 -10.13
C TRP A 7 14.55 -12.15 -9.94
N TYR A 8 13.79 -12.06 -11.03
CA TYR A 8 12.41 -11.60 -11.06
C TYR A 8 11.61 -12.72 -11.72
N PRO A 9 10.56 -13.29 -11.09
CA PRO A 9 9.51 -13.90 -11.89
C PRO A 9 8.90 -12.76 -12.71
N PRO A 10 8.95 -12.80 -14.06
CA PRO A 10 8.49 -11.71 -14.93
C PRO A 10 6.98 -11.42 -14.85
N GLU A 11 6.23 -12.09 -13.98
CA GLU A 11 4.77 -12.24 -14.10
C GLU A 11 3.99 -11.92 -12.82
N GLN A 12 4.57 -11.22 -11.85
CA GLN A 12 3.77 -10.78 -10.69
C GLN A 12 2.81 -9.66 -11.10
N THR A 13 1.66 -10.08 -11.61
CA THR A 13 0.53 -9.24 -11.99
C THR A 13 -0.29 -8.96 -10.74
N CYS A 14 -0.43 -7.69 -10.40
CA CYS A 14 -1.32 -7.24 -9.34
C CYS A 14 -2.70 -7.00 -9.95
N SER A 15 -3.66 -7.90 -9.71
CA SER A 15 -5.02 -7.76 -10.25
C SER A 15 -5.93 -7.06 -9.25
N PRO A 16 -6.74 -6.07 -9.67
CA PRO A 16 -7.70 -5.42 -8.80
C PRO A 16 -8.91 -6.32 -8.53
N PRO A 17 -9.64 -6.10 -7.42
CA PRO A 17 -10.93 -6.74 -7.20
C PRO A 17 -11.97 -6.25 -8.22
N ALA A 18 -13.02 -7.05 -8.43
CA ALA A 18 -14.14 -6.60 -9.24
C ALA A 18 -14.84 -5.41 -8.56
N LEU A 19 -14.99 -4.31 -9.29
CA LEU A 19 -15.65 -3.11 -8.78
C LEU A 19 -17.17 -3.19 -9.02
N PRO A 20 -17.99 -2.79 -8.03
CA PRO A 20 -19.43 -2.62 -8.23
C PRO A 20 -19.72 -1.45 -9.18
N ASP A 21 -20.89 -1.46 -9.81
CA ASP A 21 -21.25 -0.52 -10.90
C ASP A 21 -21.03 0.96 -10.52
N TYR A 22 -21.36 1.33 -9.29
CA TYR A 22 -21.22 2.71 -8.82
C TYR A 22 -19.76 3.20 -8.76
N LEU A 23 -18.78 2.29 -8.65
CA LEU A 23 -17.35 2.61 -8.77
C LEU A 23 -16.84 2.40 -10.18
N LYS A 24 -17.24 1.32 -10.84
CA LYS A 24 -16.77 0.94 -12.18
C LYS A 24 -17.12 1.97 -13.25
N ASN A 25 -18.19 2.73 -13.07
CA ASN A 25 -18.58 3.82 -13.98
C ASN A 25 -17.69 5.07 -13.86
N VAL A 26 -16.90 5.17 -12.79
CA VAL A 26 -16.04 6.34 -12.49
C VAL A 26 -14.55 5.98 -12.54
N TYR A 27 -14.21 4.76 -12.14
CA TYR A 27 -12.84 4.28 -11.99
C TYR A 27 -12.61 3.00 -12.80
N ASP A 28 -11.44 2.88 -13.42
CA ASP A 28 -11.04 1.72 -14.23
C ASP A 28 -9.69 1.18 -13.74
N LEU A 29 -9.72 0.50 -12.59
CA LEU A 29 -8.51 -0.17 -12.08
C LEU A 29 -8.11 -1.29 -13.04
N LYS A 30 -6.92 -1.17 -13.62
CA LYS A 30 -6.33 -2.17 -14.50
C LYS A 30 -5.35 -3.07 -13.73
N PRO A 31 -5.18 -4.33 -14.17
CA PRO A 31 -4.09 -5.15 -13.68
C PRO A 31 -2.74 -4.47 -13.92
N ILE A 32 -1.89 -4.46 -12.90
CA ILE A 32 -0.55 -3.84 -12.95
C ILE A 32 0.46 -4.95 -13.18
N VAL A 33 1.26 -4.83 -14.24
CA VAL A 33 2.35 -5.75 -14.55
C VAL A 33 3.68 -5.11 -14.18
N GLY A 34 4.45 -5.77 -13.30
CA GLY A 34 5.74 -5.25 -12.86
C GLY A 34 5.60 -4.19 -11.77
N VAL A 35 6.25 -3.04 -11.95
CA VAL A 35 6.34 -2.02 -10.88
C VAL A 35 5.37 -0.88 -11.19
N PRO A 36 4.42 -0.59 -10.28
CA PRO A 36 3.42 0.44 -10.54
C PRO A 36 4.04 1.84 -10.57
N SER A 37 3.47 2.66 -11.44
CA SER A 37 3.66 4.10 -11.52
C SER A 37 2.95 4.84 -10.38
N ASP A 38 3.32 6.11 -10.16
CA ASP A 38 2.63 6.93 -9.18
C ASP A 38 1.15 7.14 -9.53
N ALA A 39 0.82 7.27 -10.82
CA ALA A 39 -0.55 7.42 -11.29
C ALA A 39 -1.42 6.20 -10.93
N GLU A 40 -0.92 4.98 -11.16
CA GLU A 40 -1.63 3.74 -10.81
C GLU A 40 -1.85 3.64 -9.29
N VAL A 41 -0.85 3.99 -8.48
CA VAL A 41 -1.00 3.97 -7.01
C VAL A 41 -1.99 5.02 -6.52
N ILE A 42 -1.98 6.23 -7.11
CA ILE A 42 -2.94 7.29 -6.81
C ILE A 42 -4.36 6.86 -7.16
N GLU A 43 -4.55 6.20 -8.30
CA GLU A 43 -5.87 5.70 -8.73
C GLU A 43 -6.42 4.65 -7.74
N ILE A 44 -5.60 3.69 -7.30
CA ILE A 44 -5.99 2.72 -6.28
C ILE A 44 -6.44 3.45 -4.99
N HIS A 45 -5.69 4.45 -4.55
CA HIS A 45 -6.06 5.26 -3.38
C HIS A 45 -7.39 6.00 -3.55
N ALA A 46 -7.65 6.54 -4.74
CA ALA A 46 -8.92 7.21 -5.04
C ALA A 46 -10.10 6.23 -4.93
N VAL A 47 -9.96 5.01 -5.47
CA VAL A 47 -11.00 3.97 -5.37
C VAL A 47 -11.22 3.51 -3.93
N VAL A 48 -10.13 3.26 -3.18
CA VAL A 48 -10.22 2.91 -1.75
C VAL A 48 -10.96 3.99 -0.97
N HIS A 49 -10.67 5.27 -1.24
CA HIS A 49 -11.34 6.38 -0.59
C HIS A 49 -12.83 6.42 -0.94
N ALA A 50 -13.18 6.31 -2.23
CA ALA A 50 -14.56 6.30 -2.68
C ALA A 50 -15.36 5.12 -2.11
N ALA A 51 -14.79 3.91 -2.07
CA ALA A 51 -15.41 2.73 -1.50
C ALA A 51 -15.68 2.87 0.02
N ARG A 52 -14.75 3.49 0.75
CA ARG A 52 -14.94 3.81 2.18
C ARG A 52 -16.06 4.82 2.40
N LYS A 53 -16.15 5.86 1.56
CA LYS A 53 -17.25 6.82 1.62
C LYS A 53 -18.60 6.20 1.28
N ALA A 54 -18.66 5.34 0.26
CA ALA A 54 -19.87 4.60 -0.05
C ALA A 54 -20.30 3.69 1.11
N SER A 55 -19.35 3.09 1.84
CA SER A 55 -19.63 2.23 2.99
C SER A 55 -20.33 2.95 4.17
N GLU A 56 -20.32 4.29 4.21
CA GLU A 56 -21.07 5.07 5.20
C GLU A 56 -22.59 5.07 4.90
N ILE A 57 -23.00 4.71 3.68
CA ILE A 57 -24.41 4.63 3.27
C ILE A 57 -24.98 3.26 3.66
N PRO A 58 -26.13 3.19 4.37
CA PRO A 58 -26.77 1.93 4.72
C PRO A 58 -27.02 1.04 3.51
N GLY A 59 -26.60 -0.23 3.59
CA GLY A 59 -26.74 -1.20 2.50
C GLY A 59 -25.64 -1.15 1.44
N MET A 60 -24.70 -0.20 1.51
CA MET A 60 -23.55 -0.12 0.59
C MET A 60 -22.24 -0.63 1.21
N HIS A 61 -22.25 -1.01 2.49
CA HIS A 61 -21.07 -1.55 3.14
C HIS A 61 -20.72 -2.93 2.59
N ASP A 62 -19.58 -3.02 1.91
CA ASP A 62 -19.02 -4.27 1.40
C ASP A 62 -17.61 -4.48 1.98
N PRO A 63 -17.47 -5.28 3.05
CA PRO A 63 -16.18 -5.57 3.67
C PRO A 63 -15.27 -6.38 2.74
N GLY A 64 -15.83 -7.21 1.85
CA GLY A 64 -15.06 -8.01 0.90
C GLY A 64 -14.37 -7.14 -0.15
N LEU A 65 -15.08 -6.15 -0.68
CA LEU A 65 -14.51 -5.14 -1.59
C LEU A 65 -13.38 -4.34 -0.94
N LEU A 66 -13.59 -3.85 0.29
CA LEU A 66 -12.57 -3.09 1.02
C LEU A 66 -11.31 -3.91 1.30
N MET A 67 -11.47 -5.19 1.63
CA MET A 67 -10.34 -6.12 1.82
C MET A 67 -9.60 -6.34 0.50
N GLY A 68 -10.31 -6.64 -0.59
CA GLY A 68 -9.69 -6.83 -1.90
C GLY A 68 -8.94 -5.59 -2.41
N LEU A 69 -9.48 -4.40 -2.16
CA LEU A 69 -8.80 -3.14 -2.49
C LEU A 69 -7.57 -2.90 -1.62
N ALA A 70 -7.61 -3.26 -0.33
CA ALA A 70 -6.46 -3.18 0.56
C ALA A 70 -5.33 -4.14 0.14
N ASP A 71 -5.67 -5.38 -0.22
CA ASP A 71 -4.70 -6.37 -0.72
C ASP A 71 -4.06 -5.94 -2.05
N HIS A 72 -4.85 -5.35 -2.96
CA HIS A 72 -4.36 -4.81 -4.21
C HIS A 72 -3.40 -3.63 -3.99
N LEU A 73 -3.76 -2.69 -3.11
CA LEU A 73 -2.91 -1.57 -2.73
C LEU A 73 -1.59 -2.05 -2.10
N PHE A 74 -1.67 -3.00 -1.17
CA PHE A 74 -0.49 -3.57 -0.51
C PHE A 74 0.43 -4.23 -1.53
N SER A 75 -0.12 -5.01 -2.45
CA SER A 75 0.65 -5.69 -3.50
C SER A 75 1.35 -4.70 -4.43
N ALA A 76 0.67 -3.61 -4.83
CA ALA A 76 1.27 -2.52 -5.61
C ALA A 76 2.43 -1.83 -4.85
N GLN A 77 2.22 -1.51 -3.57
CA GLN A 77 3.26 -0.93 -2.72
C GLN A 77 4.45 -1.87 -2.54
N MET A 78 4.20 -3.17 -2.36
CA MET A 78 5.25 -4.18 -2.27
C MET A 78 6.05 -4.32 -3.55
N ALA A 79 5.41 -4.18 -4.72
CA ALA A 79 6.13 -4.19 -6.01
C ALA A 79 7.10 -3.00 -6.12
N ARG A 80 6.70 -1.79 -5.68
CA ARG A 80 7.61 -0.62 -5.62
C ARG A 80 8.74 -0.83 -4.63
N TYR A 81 8.41 -1.33 -3.44
CA TYR A 81 9.38 -1.59 -2.38
C TYR A 81 10.46 -2.58 -2.87
N ARG A 82 10.06 -3.71 -3.44
CA ARG A 82 10.97 -4.72 -4.00
C ARG A 82 11.82 -4.21 -5.16
N LYS A 83 11.31 -3.29 -5.98
CA LYS A 83 12.12 -2.63 -7.02
C LYS A 83 13.20 -1.75 -6.40
N LYS A 84 12.81 -0.96 -5.38
CA LYS A 84 13.70 0.00 -4.73
C LYS A 84 14.78 -0.69 -3.90
N TYR A 85 14.46 -1.82 -3.29
CA TYR A 85 15.34 -2.58 -2.42
C TYR A 85 15.51 -4.00 -3.00
N SER A 86 16.64 -4.24 -3.68
CA SER A 86 16.97 -5.55 -4.25
C SER A 86 16.94 -6.64 -3.16
N LEU A 87 16.19 -7.72 -3.41
CA LEU A 87 15.94 -8.84 -2.48
C LEU A 87 17.19 -9.65 -2.09
N ILE A 88 18.35 -9.37 -2.68
CA ILE A 88 19.65 -9.89 -2.20
C ILE A 88 19.97 -9.31 -0.80
N ILE A 89 19.26 -8.24 -0.40
CA ILE A 89 19.41 -7.51 0.86
C ILE A 89 18.03 -7.47 1.53
N PHE A 90 17.48 -8.62 1.93
CA PHE A 90 16.69 -8.67 3.16
C PHE A 90 17.65 -8.99 4.32
N PRO A 91 18.47 -8.03 4.79
CA PRO A 91 19.08 -8.19 6.08
C PRO A 91 17.90 -8.15 7.05
N SER A 92 17.97 -9.01 8.06
CA SER A 92 17.11 -8.99 9.22
C SER A 92 17.03 -7.62 9.92
N ASP A 93 17.85 -6.65 9.48
CA ASP A 93 18.16 -5.36 10.10
C ASP A 93 17.79 -4.13 9.24
N ALA A 94 16.80 -4.23 8.35
CA ALA A 94 16.36 -3.07 7.55
C ALA A 94 15.95 -1.89 8.46
N THR A 95 16.55 -0.71 8.25
CA THR A 95 16.22 0.50 9.02
C THR A 95 15.08 1.28 8.37
N TYR A 96 13.94 1.36 9.05
CA TYR A 96 12.79 2.17 8.70
C TYR A 96 12.95 3.55 9.33
N THR A 97 13.16 4.58 8.51
CA THR A 97 13.19 5.98 8.97
C THR A 97 11.86 6.64 8.62
N PRO A 98 11.04 7.03 9.62
CA PRO A 98 9.74 7.65 9.36
C PRO A 98 9.91 9.05 8.74
N PRO A 99 8.96 9.49 7.89
CA PRO A 99 8.96 10.85 7.36
C PRO A 99 8.69 11.87 8.47
N ALA A 100 9.10 13.12 8.25
CA ALA A 100 8.81 14.21 9.19
C ALA A 100 7.30 14.40 9.36
N LEU A 101 6.84 14.37 10.60
CA LEU A 101 5.43 14.56 10.93
C LEU A 101 5.12 16.06 11.10
N PRO A 102 3.91 16.52 10.72
CA PRO A 102 3.43 17.86 11.01
C PRO A 102 3.43 18.20 12.50
N ALA A 103 3.63 19.48 12.81
CA ALA A 103 3.75 19.97 14.19
C ALA A 103 2.51 19.74 15.09
N HIS A 104 1.34 19.44 14.50
CA HIS A 104 0.12 19.16 15.26
C HIS A 104 -0.02 17.69 15.71
N ILE A 105 0.89 16.81 15.30
CA ILE A 105 0.89 15.40 15.70
C ILE A 105 1.91 15.21 16.82
N SER A 106 1.41 14.91 18.03
CA SER A 106 2.25 14.74 19.23
C SER A 106 2.97 13.38 19.31
N ILE A 107 2.69 12.47 18.37
CA ILE A 107 3.26 11.12 18.35
C ILE A 107 4.62 11.17 17.64
N THR A 108 5.67 10.77 18.34
CA THR A 108 7.02 10.65 17.75
C THR A 108 7.24 9.24 17.23
N LEU A 109 7.54 9.12 15.94
CA LEU A 109 8.04 7.87 15.34
C LEU A 109 9.56 7.98 15.25
N GLU A 110 10.27 7.04 15.89
CA GLU A 110 11.72 6.96 15.84
C GLU A 110 12.19 6.00 14.74
N PRO A 111 13.38 6.21 14.14
CA PRO A 111 13.95 5.23 13.23
C PRO A 111 14.14 3.88 13.92
N MET A 112 13.71 2.80 13.29
CA MET A 112 13.84 1.45 13.83
C MET A 112 14.55 0.52 12.86
N SER A 113 15.35 -0.41 13.36
CA SER A 113 16.01 -1.44 12.55
C SER A 113 15.41 -2.82 12.81
N GLY A 114 15.26 -3.60 11.74
CA GLY A 114 14.75 -4.97 11.79
C GLY A 114 13.23 -5.06 11.90
N THR A 115 12.72 -6.17 12.44
CA THR A 115 11.28 -6.43 12.51
C THR A 115 10.57 -5.39 13.38
N PRO A 116 9.53 -4.71 12.86
CA PRO A 116 8.79 -3.76 13.66
C PRO A 116 8.13 -4.40 14.88
N SER A 117 8.26 -3.77 16.05
CA SER A 117 7.51 -4.18 17.24
C SER A 117 6.04 -3.80 17.12
N ASP A 118 5.15 -4.53 17.80
CA ASP A 118 3.72 -4.22 17.83
C ASP A 118 3.44 -2.82 18.36
N GLU A 119 4.21 -2.35 19.34
CA GLU A 119 4.14 -0.99 19.87
C GLU A 119 4.45 0.07 18.81
N TYR A 120 5.49 -0.16 18.01
CA TYR A 120 5.81 0.73 16.90
C TYR A 120 4.68 0.75 15.87
N MET A 121 4.15 -0.42 15.52
CA MET A 121 3.04 -0.55 14.59
C MET A 121 1.78 0.15 15.11
N MET A 122 1.56 0.14 16.42
CA MET A 122 0.46 0.86 17.08
C MET A 122 0.65 2.38 16.97
N LYS A 123 1.83 2.91 17.28
CA LYS A 123 2.15 4.34 17.13
C LYS A 123 2.00 4.80 15.68
N ALA A 124 2.50 4.02 14.72
CA ALA A 124 2.36 4.33 13.30
C ALA A 124 0.89 4.40 12.86
N LYS A 125 0.04 3.50 13.37
CA LYS A 125 -1.41 3.55 13.13
C LYS A 125 -2.06 4.76 13.79
N GLU A 126 -1.65 5.14 14.99
CA GLU A 126 -2.18 6.29 15.70
C GLU A 126 -1.87 7.60 14.96
N VAL A 127 -0.65 7.73 14.42
CA VAL A 127 -0.27 8.82 13.52
C VAL A 127 -1.21 8.88 12.31
N LEU A 128 -1.46 7.75 11.64
CA LEU A 128 -2.37 7.71 10.50
C LEU A 128 -3.80 8.15 10.85
N ARG A 129 -4.28 7.81 12.05
CA ARG A 129 -5.61 8.21 12.53
C ARG A 129 -5.70 9.69 12.87
N SER A 130 -4.61 10.34 13.25
CA SER A 130 -4.60 11.79 13.54
C SER A 130 -4.89 12.67 12.31
N TYR A 131 -4.85 12.09 11.10
CA TYR A 131 -5.21 12.76 9.85
C TYR A 131 -6.66 12.49 9.39
N GLN A 132 -7.42 11.64 10.08
CA GLN A 132 -8.81 11.30 9.76
C GLN A 132 -9.78 12.19 10.52
#